data_AF-A0A3D0RXK2-F1
#
_entry.id   AF-A0A3D0RXK2-F1
#
_cell.length_a   1.000
_cell.length_b   1.000
_cell.length_c   1.000
_cell.angle_alpha   90.00
_cell.angle_beta   90.00
_cell.angle_gamma   90.00
#
_symmetry.space_group_name_H-M   'P 1'
#
loop_
_entity.id
_entity.type
_entity.pdbx_description
1 polymer ?
#
loop_
_entity_poly.entity_id
_entity_poly.type
_entity_poly.pdbx_seq_one_letter_code
_entity_poly.pdbx_strand_id
1 'polypeptide(L)'
;IPTEMRAQLQRSLVRSHAAGSGPEVEREVVRALMLLRLSTLATGHTGVRRETAQLLAALISHDITPVVHEYGSLGCSGDLAPLSHCALALMGEGTVRDATGTLVPAAEALAAAGLTPVELAAKEGLALINGTDGMLGMLVMAIADLRRLLRTADIAAAMS
;
A
#
# COMPACT_ATOMS: atom_id res chain seq x y z
N ILE A 1 12.52 -25.15 -2.62
CA ILE A 1 13.30 -24.04 -2.01
C ILE A 1 13.65 -24.44 -0.59
N PRO A 2 14.94 -24.59 -0.26
CA PRO A 2 15.41 -24.91 1.09
C PRO A 2 14.85 -23.93 2.12
N THR A 3 14.57 -24.40 3.33
CA THR A 3 13.79 -23.65 4.35
C THR A 3 14.47 -22.33 4.72
N GLU A 4 15.79 -22.36 4.87
CA GLU A 4 16.67 -21.24 5.16
C GLU A 4 16.64 -20.14 4.08
N MET A 5 16.36 -20.50 2.82
CA MET A 5 16.30 -19.54 1.70
C MET A 5 14.91 -18.91 1.53
N ARG A 6 13.86 -19.41 2.19
CA ARG A 6 12.48 -18.95 1.95
C ARG A 6 12.26 -17.51 2.39
N ALA A 7 12.82 -17.12 3.54
CA ALA A 7 12.74 -15.75 4.06
C ALA A 7 13.53 -14.77 3.18
N GLN A 8 14.68 -15.20 2.66
CA GLN A 8 15.44 -14.39 1.70
C GLN A 8 14.66 -14.19 0.40
N LEU A 9 14.03 -15.25 -0.13
CA LEU A 9 13.20 -15.17 -1.32
C LEU A 9 12.06 -14.15 -1.18
N GLN A 10 11.37 -14.11 -0.03
CA GLN A 10 10.28 -13.15 0.15
C GLN A 10 10.78 -11.71 0.11
N ARG A 11 11.90 -11.42 0.78
CA ARG A 11 12.54 -10.10 0.76
C ARG A 11 12.99 -9.72 -0.64
N SER A 12 13.64 -10.64 -1.36
CA SER A 12 14.05 -10.42 -2.74
C SER A 12 12.86 -10.15 -3.66
N LEU A 13 11.76 -10.88 -3.49
CA LEU A 13 10.52 -10.69 -4.28
C LEU A 13 9.96 -9.28 -4.09
N VAL A 14 9.84 -8.81 -2.85
CA VAL A 14 9.35 -7.45 -2.57
C VAL A 14 10.29 -6.40 -3.16
N ARG A 15 11.60 -6.51 -2.89
CA ARG A 15 12.61 -5.55 -3.37
C ARG A 15 12.67 -5.48 -4.90
N SER A 16 12.60 -6.62 -5.58
CA SER A 16 12.69 -6.67 -7.05
C SER A 16 11.45 -6.11 -7.75
N HIS A 17 10.29 -6.13 -7.08
CA HIS A 17 9.03 -5.65 -7.65
C HIS A 17 8.71 -4.20 -7.26
N ALA A 18 9.43 -3.60 -6.31
CA ALA A 18 9.36 -2.17 -5.98
C ALA A 18 10.03 -1.28 -7.06
N ALA A 19 9.59 -1.46 -8.31
CA ALA A 19 10.10 -0.77 -9.50
C ALA A 19 9.12 0.32 -9.95
N GLY A 20 8.87 1.29 -9.08
CA GLY A 20 8.07 2.49 -9.38
C GLY A 20 8.92 3.64 -9.93
N SER A 21 8.35 4.49 -10.78
CA SER A 21 8.96 5.74 -11.25
C SER A 21 7.93 6.81 -11.58
N GLY A 22 8.38 8.06 -11.75
CA GLY A 22 7.50 9.20 -12.03
C GLY A 22 7.08 9.95 -10.76
N PRO A 23 6.03 10.79 -10.86
CA PRO A 23 5.50 11.53 -9.71
C PRO A 23 5.05 10.62 -8.57
N GLU A 24 5.02 11.16 -7.36
CA GLU A 24 4.40 10.47 -6.22
C GLU A 24 2.88 10.40 -6.44
N VAL A 25 2.31 9.21 -6.23
CA VAL A 25 0.87 9.02 -6.14
C VAL A 25 0.35 9.74 -4.90
N GLU A 26 -0.84 10.32 -5.00
CA GLU A 26 -1.47 11.05 -3.92
C GLU A 26 -1.60 10.18 -2.66
N ARG A 27 -1.29 10.78 -1.51
CA ARG A 27 -1.28 10.09 -0.21
C ARG A 27 -2.60 9.36 0.08
N GLU A 28 -3.73 9.95 -0.28
CA GLU A 28 -5.05 9.36 -0.08
C GLU A 28 -5.27 8.09 -0.92
N VAL A 29 -4.75 8.05 -2.15
CA VAL A 29 -4.80 6.88 -3.03
C VAL A 29 -3.93 5.76 -2.47
N VAL A 30 -2.72 6.08 -1.99
CA VAL A 30 -1.85 5.09 -1.33
C VAL A 30 -2.49 4.54 -0.06
N ARG A 31 -3.14 5.39 0.75
CA ARG A 31 -3.87 4.95 1.94
C ARG A 31 -5.08 4.08 1.60
N ALA A 32 -5.81 4.41 0.53
CA ALA A 32 -6.90 3.57 0.02
C ALA A 32 -6.38 2.19 -0.40
N LEU A 33 -5.26 2.14 -1.12
CA LEU A 33 -4.56 0.91 -1.48
C LEU A 33 -4.20 0.09 -0.23
N MET A 34 -3.60 0.71 0.79
CA MET A 34 -3.23 0.02 2.04
C MET A 34 -4.46 -0.55 2.75
N LEU A 35 -5.55 0.22 2.82
CA LEU A 35 -6.79 -0.20 3.44
C LEU A 35 -7.44 -1.38 2.70
N LEU A 36 -7.50 -1.31 1.37
CA LEU A 36 -8.05 -2.39 0.54
C LEU A 36 -7.21 -3.66 0.64
N ARG A 37 -5.87 -3.51 0.65
CA ARG A 37 -4.96 -4.63 0.91
C ARG A 37 -5.25 -5.25 2.27
N LEU A 38 -5.35 -4.44 3.33
CA LEU A 38 -5.67 -4.92 4.68
C LEU A 38 -7.02 -5.66 4.72
N SER A 39 -8.04 -5.14 4.04
CA SER A 39 -9.34 -5.80 3.90
C SER A 39 -9.20 -7.18 3.25
N THR A 40 -8.42 -7.29 2.16
CA THR A 40 -8.13 -8.56 1.50
C THR A 40 -7.40 -9.53 2.43
N LEU A 41 -6.39 -9.06 3.18
CA LEU A 41 -5.66 -9.87 4.17
C LEU A 41 -6.60 -10.38 5.28
N ALA A 42 -7.55 -9.56 5.73
CA ALA A 42 -8.51 -9.88 6.78
C ALA A 42 -9.52 -10.97 6.39
N THR A 43 -9.67 -11.28 5.09
CA THR A 43 -10.54 -12.39 4.64
C THR A 43 -10.01 -13.76 5.05
N GLY A 44 -8.73 -13.89 5.43
CA GLY A 44 -8.11 -15.15 5.81
C GLY A 44 -7.70 -16.07 4.65
N HIS A 45 -7.86 -15.65 3.39
CA HIS A 45 -7.56 -16.49 2.21
C HIS A 45 -6.14 -16.30 1.65
N THR A 46 -5.38 -15.32 2.16
CA THR A 46 -4.04 -14.99 1.63
C THR A 46 -2.93 -15.84 2.28
N GLY A 47 -3.13 -16.25 3.53
CA GLY A 47 -2.13 -16.97 4.33
C GLY A 47 -1.04 -16.07 4.94
N VAL A 48 -1.30 -14.76 5.05
CA VAL A 48 -0.43 -13.83 5.78
C VAL A 48 -0.53 -14.08 7.29
N ARG A 49 0.53 -13.79 8.05
CA ARG A 49 0.45 -13.81 9.52
C ARG A 49 -0.32 -12.61 10.05
N ARG A 50 -0.92 -12.80 11.22
CA ARG A 50 -1.70 -11.77 11.92
C ARG A 50 -0.85 -10.53 12.22
N GLU A 51 0.37 -10.70 12.71
CA GLU A 51 1.29 -9.60 13.04
C GLU A 51 1.57 -8.68 11.84
N THR A 52 1.71 -9.25 10.64
CA THR A 52 1.92 -8.50 9.40
C THR A 52 0.70 -7.64 9.05
N ALA A 53 -0.51 -8.20 9.15
CA ALA A 53 -1.74 -7.44 8.93
C ALA A 53 -1.95 -6.37 10.01
N GLN A 54 -1.59 -6.66 11.26
CA GLN A 54 -1.66 -5.70 12.37
C GLN A 54 -0.68 -4.53 12.18
N LEU A 55 0.53 -4.78 11.67
CA LEU A 55 1.48 -3.72 11.37
C LEU A 55 0.98 -2.83 10.22
N LEU A 56 0.35 -3.41 9.18
CA LEU A 56 -0.27 -2.63 8.11
C LEU A 56 -1.41 -1.74 8.65
N ALA A 57 -2.25 -2.27 9.53
CA ALA A 57 -3.28 -1.49 10.22
C ALA A 57 -2.67 -0.38 11.10
N ALA A 58 -1.55 -0.65 11.76
CA ALA A 58 -0.84 0.33 12.57
C ALA A 58 -0.27 1.48 11.73
N LEU A 59 0.38 1.20 10.59
CA LEU A 59 0.84 2.23 9.65
C LEU A 59 -0.30 3.18 9.25
N ILE A 60 -1.46 2.62 8.89
CA ILE A 60 -2.66 3.40 8.54
C ILE A 60 -3.09 4.29 9.72
N SER A 61 -3.12 3.72 10.92
CA SER A 61 -3.57 4.39 12.16
C SER A 61 -2.61 5.49 12.64
N HIS A 62 -1.32 5.35 12.37
CA HIS A 62 -0.27 6.33 12.66
C HIS A 62 -0.02 7.32 11.51
N ASP A 63 -0.86 7.27 10.47
CA ASP A 63 -0.73 8.09 9.27
C ASP A 63 0.61 7.95 8.51
N ILE A 64 1.33 6.85 8.72
CA ILE A 64 2.57 6.55 8.00
C ILE A 64 2.21 5.97 6.62
N THR A 65 2.55 6.71 5.56
CA THR A 65 2.16 6.37 4.20
C THR A 65 3.39 6.12 3.32
N PRO A 66 3.57 4.94 2.74
CA PRO A 66 4.68 4.66 1.81
C PRO A 66 4.69 5.61 0.62
N VAL A 67 5.88 5.97 0.14
CA VAL A 67 5.99 6.65 -1.15
C VAL A 67 5.83 5.63 -2.26
N VAL A 68 4.82 5.87 -3.11
CA VAL A 68 4.50 5.07 -4.29
C VAL A 68 4.56 6.01 -5.49
N HIS A 69 5.15 5.54 -6.59
CA HIS A 69 5.24 6.31 -7.82
C HIS A 69 4.19 5.86 -8.86
N GLU A 70 3.78 6.79 -9.71
CA GLU A 70 2.67 6.63 -10.65
C GLU A 70 2.89 5.51 -11.68
N TYR A 71 4.12 5.37 -12.19
CA TYR A 71 4.45 4.35 -13.18
C TYR A 71 5.04 3.10 -12.53
N GLY A 72 4.56 1.93 -12.94
CA GLY A 72 5.09 0.64 -12.49
C GLY A 72 4.03 -0.47 -12.42
N SER A 73 2.76 -0.11 -12.24
CA SER A 73 1.65 -1.07 -12.40
C SER A 73 1.27 -1.20 -13.88
N LEU A 74 1.03 -2.45 -14.32
CA LEU A 74 0.48 -2.76 -15.65
C LEU A 74 -1.03 -2.99 -15.60
N GLY A 75 -1.62 -3.03 -14.41
CA GLY A 75 -3.05 -3.25 -14.19
C GLY A 75 -3.63 -4.62 -14.61
N CYS A 76 -2.85 -5.52 -15.20
CA CYS A 76 -3.35 -6.81 -15.69
C CYS A 76 -3.20 -7.97 -14.68
N SER A 77 -2.16 -7.96 -13.84
CA SER A 77 -1.79 -9.10 -12.96
C SER A 77 -1.57 -8.70 -11.49
N GLY A 78 -2.02 -7.50 -11.12
CA GLY A 78 -1.88 -6.91 -9.79
C GLY A 78 -0.98 -5.67 -9.79
N ASP A 79 -1.27 -4.77 -8.86
CA ASP A 79 -0.51 -3.55 -8.56
C ASP A 79 0.78 -3.90 -7.80
N LEU A 80 1.58 -4.80 -8.37
CA LEU A 80 2.77 -5.40 -7.76
C LEU A 80 3.74 -4.32 -7.31
N ALA A 81 4.03 -3.32 -8.15
CA ALA A 81 4.96 -2.25 -7.79
C ALA A 81 4.44 -1.37 -6.64
N PRO A 82 3.23 -0.78 -6.72
CA PRO A 82 2.62 -0.06 -5.59
C PRO A 82 2.57 -0.85 -4.28
N LEU A 83 2.12 -2.09 -4.32
CA LEU A 83 2.02 -2.94 -3.14
C LEU A 83 3.40 -3.36 -2.61
N SER A 84 4.41 -3.48 -3.47
CA SER A 84 5.79 -3.75 -3.05
C SER A 84 6.37 -2.60 -2.26
N HIS A 85 6.09 -1.34 -2.62
CA HIS A 85 6.47 -0.19 -1.80
C HIS A 85 5.81 -0.20 -0.42
N CYS A 86 4.55 -0.64 -0.33
CA CYS A 86 3.89 -0.84 0.96
C CYS A 86 4.53 -1.98 1.77
N ALA A 87 4.90 -3.08 1.13
CA ALA A 87 5.60 -4.18 1.77
C ALA A 87 7.03 -3.80 2.23
N LEU A 88 7.74 -2.96 1.48
CA LEU A 88 9.03 -2.41 1.90
C LEU A 88 8.87 -1.60 3.19
N ALA A 89 7.86 -0.73 3.28
CA ALA A 89 7.62 0.06 4.48
C ALA A 89 7.37 -0.83 5.72
N LEU A 90 6.62 -1.92 5.57
CA LEU A 90 6.42 -2.92 6.63
C LEU A 90 7.72 -3.60 7.06
N MET A 91 8.65 -3.82 6.12
CA MET A 91 9.99 -4.34 6.39
C MET A 91 10.95 -3.28 6.97
N GLY A 92 10.50 -2.04 7.15
CA GLY A 92 11.35 -0.92 7.57
C GLY A 92 12.27 -0.40 6.48
N GLU A 93 11.99 -0.72 5.22
CA GLU A 93 12.76 -0.33 4.05
C GLU A 93 12.03 0.73 3.21
N GLY A 94 12.78 1.51 2.43
CA GLY A 94 12.23 2.56 1.58
C GLY A 94 11.88 3.85 2.33
N THR A 95 11.09 4.69 1.68
CA THR A 95 10.69 6.01 2.17
C THR A 95 9.19 6.08 2.39
N VAL A 96 8.80 6.84 3.41
CA VAL A 96 7.40 7.07 3.78
C VAL A 96 7.19 8.56 4.06
N ARG A 97 5.95 9.01 3.95
CA ARG A 97 5.49 10.27 4.55
C ARG A 97 4.90 9.98 5.92
N ASP A 98 5.38 10.68 6.94
CA ASP A 98 4.85 10.60 8.30
C ASP A 98 3.51 11.33 8.44
N ALA A 99 2.96 11.38 9.65
CA ALA A 99 1.71 12.09 9.95
C ALA A 99 1.73 13.56 9.50
N THR A 100 2.88 14.24 9.64
CA THR A 100 3.07 15.65 9.23
C THR A 100 3.22 15.84 7.72
N GLY A 101 3.38 14.75 6.97
CA GLY A 101 3.66 14.76 5.53
C GLY A 101 5.15 14.83 5.20
N THR A 102 6.03 14.79 6.21
CA THR A 102 7.49 14.84 6.04
C THR A 102 8.00 13.53 5.48
N LEU A 103 8.90 13.61 4.50
CA LEU A 103 9.55 12.45 3.90
C LEU A 103 10.65 11.93 4.82
N VAL A 104 10.51 10.68 5.27
CA VAL A 104 11.46 10.04 6.20
C VAL A 104 11.71 8.58 5.80
N PRO A 105 12.83 7.97 6.22
CA PRO A 105 13.04 6.53 6.09
C PRO A 105 11.98 5.73 6.84
N ALA A 106 11.52 4.61 6.27
CA ALA A 106 10.49 3.76 6.87
C ALA A 106 10.89 3.27 8.28
N ALA A 107 12.14 2.86 8.47
CA ALA A 107 12.66 2.43 9.77
C ALA A 107 12.54 3.51 10.85
N GLU A 108 12.82 4.78 10.50
CA GLU A 108 12.72 5.90 11.45
C GLU A 108 11.27 6.19 11.82
N ALA A 109 10.35 6.20 10.84
CA ALA A 109 8.93 6.37 11.08
C ALA A 109 8.34 5.27 11.97
N LEU A 110 8.72 4.01 11.70
CA LEU A 110 8.29 2.88 12.54
C LEU A 110 8.81 3.02 13.97
N ALA A 111 10.10 3.33 14.15
CA ALA A 111 10.69 3.52 15.46
C ALA A 111 10.03 4.67 16.23
N ALA A 112 9.77 5.81 15.57
CA ALA A 112 9.09 6.96 16.16
C ALA A 112 7.66 6.64 16.59
N ALA A 113 6.97 5.74 15.89
CA ALA A 113 5.64 5.25 16.25
C ALA A 113 5.63 4.07 17.25
N GLY A 114 6.81 3.60 17.69
CA GLY A 114 6.92 2.43 18.57
C GLY A 114 6.55 1.10 17.89
N LEU A 115 6.67 1.04 16.56
CA LEU A 115 6.35 -0.11 15.73
C LEU A 115 7.61 -0.89 15.36
N THR A 116 7.51 -2.22 15.28
CA THR A 116 8.62 -3.10 14.88
C THR A 116 8.42 -3.57 13.44
N PRO A 117 9.45 -3.49 12.58
CA PRO A 117 9.38 -4.04 11.23
C PRO A 117 9.08 -5.55 11.21
N VAL A 118 8.41 -6.03 10.17
CA VAL A 118 8.14 -7.47 9.99
C VAL A 118 9.27 -8.18 9.27
N GLU A 119 9.60 -9.38 9.73
CA GLU A 119 10.43 -10.32 8.98
C GLU A 119 9.54 -11.28 8.19
N LEU A 120 9.51 -11.19 6.87
CA LEU A 120 8.58 -11.98 6.05
C LEU A 120 8.85 -13.50 6.10
N ALA A 121 7.84 -14.25 6.53
CA ALA A 121 7.84 -15.72 6.48
C ALA A 121 7.37 -16.22 5.10
N ALA A 122 7.43 -17.54 4.88
CA ALA A 122 7.05 -18.15 3.60
C ALA A 122 5.67 -17.68 3.11
N LYS A 123 5.56 -17.32 1.82
CA LYS A 123 4.36 -16.80 1.13
C LYS A 123 3.96 -15.37 1.47
N GLU A 124 4.45 -14.77 2.56
CA GLU A 124 3.99 -13.44 2.98
C GLU A 124 4.34 -12.33 1.99
N GLY A 125 5.51 -12.41 1.34
CA GLY A 125 5.89 -11.43 0.31
C GLY A 125 4.86 -11.40 -0.82
N LEU A 126 4.48 -12.57 -1.34
CA LEU A 126 3.46 -12.68 -2.38
C LEU A 126 2.07 -12.28 -1.86
N ALA A 127 1.74 -12.64 -0.61
CA ALA A 127 0.46 -12.28 0.00
C ALA A 127 0.29 -10.75 0.16
N LEU A 128 1.38 -10.01 0.33
CA LEU A 128 1.36 -8.54 0.43
C LEU A 128 1.28 -7.86 -0.94
N ILE A 129 1.92 -8.41 -1.97
CA ILE A 129 2.03 -7.72 -3.26
C ILE A 129 1.00 -8.16 -4.31
N ASN A 130 0.29 -9.26 -4.09
CA ASN A 130 -0.68 -9.78 -5.05
C ASN A 130 -2.09 -9.24 -4.79
N GLY A 131 -2.49 -8.25 -5.59
CA GLY A 131 -3.84 -7.66 -5.60
C GLY A 131 -3.93 -6.47 -6.55
N THR A 132 -5.14 -6.03 -6.86
CA THR A 132 -5.43 -4.84 -7.67
C THR A 132 -5.90 -3.67 -6.79
N ASP A 133 -5.34 -3.60 -5.58
CA ASP A 133 -5.81 -2.71 -4.51
C ASP A 133 -5.52 -1.23 -4.83
N GLY A 134 -4.48 -0.95 -5.62
CA GLY A 134 -4.10 0.41 -6.03
C GLY A 134 -5.08 1.01 -7.02
N MET A 135 -5.35 0.29 -8.11
CA MET A 135 -6.33 0.73 -9.10
C MET A 135 -7.75 0.79 -8.53
N LEU A 136 -8.10 -0.14 -7.63
CA LEU A 136 -9.40 -0.13 -6.96
C LEU A 136 -9.52 1.07 -6.04
N GLY A 137 -8.46 1.40 -5.30
CA GLY A 137 -8.40 2.61 -4.48
C GLY A 137 -8.65 3.87 -5.30
N MET A 138 -7.95 4.02 -6.42
CA MET A 138 -8.13 5.15 -7.34
C MET A 138 -9.56 5.20 -7.92
N LEU A 139 -10.11 4.06 -8.35
CA LEU A 139 -11.46 3.99 -8.90
C LEU A 139 -12.53 4.38 -7.86
N VAL A 140 -12.42 3.91 -6.62
CA VAL A 140 -13.37 4.23 -5.55
C VAL A 140 -13.37 5.72 -5.25
N MET A 141 -12.19 6.35 -5.19
CA MET A 141 -12.06 7.79 -5.00
C MET A 141 -12.65 8.58 -6.18
N ALA A 142 -12.34 8.18 -7.42
CA ALA A 142 -12.90 8.80 -8.62
C ALA A 142 -14.43 8.71 -8.67
N ILE A 143 -15.03 7.59 -8.25
CA ILE A 143 -16.48 7.43 -8.15
C ILE A 143 -17.07 8.40 -7.11
N ALA A 144 -16.41 8.60 -5.97
CA ALA A 144 -16.85 9.54 -4.94
C ALA A 144 -16.84 10.98 -5.47
N ASP A 145 -15.78 11.38 -6.17
CA ASP A 145 -15.67 12.69 -6.80
C ASP A 145 -16.72 12.89 -7.89
N LEU A 146 -16.93 11.89 -8.75
CA LEU A 146 -17.93 11.95 -9.82
C LEU A 146 -19.35 12.13 -9.26
N ARG A 147 -19.70 11.43 -8.17
CA ARG A 147 -21.01 11.60 -7.50
C ARG A 147 -21.21 13.02 -6.99
N ARG A 148 -20.16 13.65 -6.45
CA ARG A 148 -20.19 15.05 -6.00
C ARG A 148 -20.36 15.98 -7.20
N LEU A 149 -19.60 15.76 -8.27
CA LEU A 149 -19.62 16.56 -9.49
C LEU A 149 -20.99 16.52 -10.18
N LEU A 150 -21.60 15.34 -10.31
CA LEU A 150 -22.93 15.19 -10.92
C LEU A 150 -24.00 15.96 -10.14
N ARG A 151 -23.98 15.88 -8.81
CA ARG A 151 -24.91 16.66 -7.98
C ARG A 151 -24.74 18.17 -8.19
N THR A 152 -23.50 18.64 -8.25
CA THR A 152 -23.21 20.06 -8.52
C THR A 152 -23.68 20.47 -9.91
N ALA A 153 -23.47 19.63 -10.92
CA ALA A 153 -23.91 19.87 -12.28
C ALA A 153 -25.44 19.97 -12.39
N ASP A 154 -26.18 19.07 -11.74
CA ASP A 154 -27.64 19.10 -11.73
C ASP A 154 -28.19 20.40 -11.12
N ILE A 155 -27.61 20.85 -10.00
CA ILE A 155 -28.00 22.10 -9.33
C ILE A 155 -27.69 23.31 -10.21
N ALA A 156 -26.49 23.36 -10.80
CA ALA A 156 -26.09 24.46 -11.68
C ALA A 156 -26.96 24.54 -12.94
N ALA A 157 -27.30 23.39 -13.53
CA ALA A 157 -28.21 23.30 -14.67
C ALA A 157 -29.63 23.76 -14.32
N ALA A 158 -30.13 23.46 -13.11
CA ALA A 158 -31.43 23.94 -12.65
C ALA A 158 -31.49 25.46 -12.41
N MET A 159 -30.34 26.13 -12.24
CA MET A 159 -30.23 27.58 -12.07
C MET A 159 -29.99 28.35 -13.38
N SER A 160 -29.69 27.65 -14.47
CA SER A 160 -29.41 28.24 -15.80
C SER A 160 -30.67 28.32 -16.65
#